data_AF-A0A965DZX5-F1
#
_entry.id   AF-A0A965DZX5-F1
#
_cell.length_a   1.000
_cell.length_b   1.000
_cell.length_c   1.000
_cell.angle_alpha   90.00
_cell.angle_beta   90.00
_cell.angle_gamma   90.00
#
_symmetry.space_group_name_H-M   'P 1'
#
loop_
_entity.id
_entity.type
_entity.pdbx_description
1 polymer ?
#
loop_
_entity_poly.entity_id
_entity_poly.type
_entity_poly.pdbx_seq_one_letter_code
_entity_poly.pdbx_strand_id
1 'polypeptide(L)'
;FFGFVTKEKALVALLEADLGNVATIALVGVVAGSVLSVAYSARLLRALVRRPLKVAAEHHTSRVGAILLARPVVEAAGFSLAFGLFASFVGKVLVAPALSLDADAKGKLVLWPGINDALLISVVVIFVGMFIGWRAPLTATRTGGTRGERTFDRIYDSTLGFAKRITAATQTGSLPMYVAVTAVVATAAMLSGLLLDGFPSGAIFVDDSPMTVLVALLVAVFAVATVVVPLRFTAALLLGGVGYGIAVLFVMRGAPDLALTQLLVETLTIVIFLLALRVMPRRFAPASQWVPKWARAAVAAAIGVVVPCFALLVRESREAPSVAADYLTRSVDEAGGANVVNVILVDFRGFDTMGEITVLAIAALGVVNLVRVAERQRRAKSAGSAK
;
A
#
# COMPACT_ATOMS: atom_id res chain seq x y z
N PHE A 1 11.92 -40.46 33.51
CA PHE A 1 11.01 -41.37 34.24
C PHE A 1 9.55 -40.94 34.07
N PHE A 2 9.19 -39.70 34.39
CA PHE A 2 7.85 -39.17 34.10
C PHE A 2 7.45 -39.26 32.61
N GLY A 3 8.42 -39.10 31.70
CA GLY A 3 8.21 -39.26 30.26
C GLY A 3 7.71 -40.66 29.83
N PHE A 4 8.05 -41.72 30.57
CA PHE A 4 7.53 -43.07 30.29
C PHE A 4 6.03 -43.14 30.64
N VAL A 5 5.66 -42.73 31.85
CA VAL A 5 4.27 -42.81 32.33
C VAL A 5 3.31 -41.99 31.45
N THR A 6 3.75 -40.82 31.00
CA THR A 6 2.95 -39.95 30.12
C THR A 6 2.84 -40.50 28.69
N LYS A 7 3.92 -41.03 28.12
CA LYS A 7 3.91 -41.69 26.79
C LYS A 7 3.06 -42.96 26.79
N GLU A 8 3.19 -43.78 27.83
CA GLU A 8 2.42 -45.00 28.03
C GLU A 8 0.92 -44.69 28.11
N LYS A 9 0.52 -43.67 28.88
CA LYS A 9 -0.89 -43.25 28.95
C LYS A 9 -1.41 -42.74 27.61
N ALA A 10 -0.59 -42.05 26.82
CA ALA A 10 -0.97 -41.63 25.46
C ALA A 10 -1.15 -42.81 24.50
N LEU A 11 -0.34 -43.86 24.61
CA LEU A 11 -0.50 -45.10 23.83
C LEU A 11 -1.77 -45.86 24.24
N VAL A 12 -2.02 -46.01 25.55
CA VAL A 12 -3.26 -46.62 26.06
C VAL A 12 -4.49 -45.84 25.56
N ALA A 13 -4.46 -44.50 25.64
CA ALA A 13 -5.57 -43.68 25.15
C ALA A 13 -5.83 -43.85 23.65
N LEU A 14 -4.78 -44.02 22.82
CA LEU A 14 -4.94 -44.25 21.38
C LEU A 14 -5.38 -45.68 21.04
N LEU A 15 -5.03 -46.67 21.87
CA LEU A 15 -5.47 -48.07 21.73
C LEU A 15 -6.93 -48.27 22.14
N GLU A 16 -7.37 -47.53 23.16
CA GLU A 16 -8.76 -47.57 23.67
C GLU A 16 -9.68 -46.59 22.92
N ALA A 17 -9.15 -45.74 22.04
CA ALA A 17 -9.94 -44.73 21.32
C ALA A 17 -10.81 -45.37 20.23
N ASP A 18 -12.12 -45.15 20.32
CA ASP A 18 -13.10 -45.60 19.31
C ASP A 18 -13.18 -44.63 18.12
N LEU A 19 -12.05 -44.43 17.42
CA LEU A 19 -11.94 -43.55 16.25
C LEU A 19 -11.61 -44.31 14.95
N GLY A 20 -11.78 -45.63 14.96
CA GLY A 20 -11.50 -46.52 13.82
C GLY A 20 -10.11 -46.31 13.22
N ASN A 21 -10.03 -46.20 11.89
CA ASN A 21 -8.76 -46.05 11.16
C ASN A 21 -7.95 -44.81 11.57
N VAL A 22 -8.60 -43.75 12.08
CA VAL A 22 -7.92 -42.53 12.52
C VAL A 22 -7.09 -42.79 13.78
N ALA A 23 -7.61 -43.57 14.73
CA ALA A 23 -6.85 -44.00 15.91
C ALA A 23 -5.61 -44.81 15.51
N THR A 24 -5.76 -45.73 14.54
CA THR A 24 -4.64 -46.53 14.05
C THR A 24 -3.56 -45.67 13.36
N ILE A 25 -3.96 -44.72 12.50
CA ILE A 25 -3.01 -43.80 11.84
C ILE A 25 -2.30 -42.93 12.88
N ALA A 26 -3.03 -42.39 13.85
CA ALA A 26 -2.46 -41.59 14.94
C ALA A 26 -1.50 -42.42 15.80
N LEU A 27 -1.87 -43.66 16.14
CA LEU A 27 -1.02 -44.60 16.89
C LEU A 27 0.28 -44.87 16.14
N VAL A 28 0.21 -45.22 14.85
CA VAL A 28 1.41 -45.44 14.02
C VAL A 28 2.26 -44.18 13.97
N GLY A 29 1.65 -43.00 13.80
CA GLY A 29 2.35 -41.71 13.81
C GLY A 29 3.05 -41.42 15.14
N VAL A 30 2.39 -41.66 16.27
CA VAL A 30 2.95 -41.47 17.62
C VAL A 30 4.06 -42.47 17.91
N VAL A 31 3.90 -43.73 17.51
CA VAL A 31 4.94 -44.76 17.62
C VAL A 31 6.15 -44.39 16.78
N ALA A 32 5.97 -44.05 15.50
CA ALA A 32 7.06 -43.63 14.62
C ALA A 32 7.78 -42.37 15.16
N GLY A 33 7.02 -41.36 15.62
CA GLY A 33 7.57 -40.17 16.25
C GLY A 33 8.32 -40.48 17.56
N SER A 34 7.85 -41.45 18.33
CA SER A 34 8.51 -41.88 19.58
C SER A 34 9.79 -42.68 19.30
N VAL A 35 9.81 -43.52 18.27
CA VAL A 35 11.02 -44.19 17.76
C VAL A 35 12.07 -43.15 17.38
N LEU A 36 11.69 -42.13 16.59
CA LEU A 36 12.58 -41.03 16.23
C LEU A 36 13.03 -40.23 17.45
N SER A 37 12.17 -40.10 18.46
CA SER A 37 12.49 -39.40 19.70
C SER A 37 13.58 -40.09 20.52
N VAL A 38 13.45 -41.41 20.67
CA VAL A 38 14.48 -42.24 21.27
C VAL A 38 15.75 -42.22 20.40
N ALA A 39 15.60 -42.28 19.08
CA ALA A 39 16.74 -42.28 18.16
C ALA A 39 17.58 -40.99 18.24
N TYR A 40 16.96 -39.80 18.26
CA TYR A 40 17.73 -38.56 18.41
C TYR A 40 18.35 -38.46 19.81
N SER A 41 17.66 -38.94 20.86
CA SER A 41 18.16 -38.93 22.23
C SER A 41 19.37 -39.86 22.41
N ALA A 42 19.30 -41.07 21.87
CA ALA A 42 20.41 -42.03 21.84
C ALA A 42 21.59 -41.51 21.01
N ARG A 43 21.31 -40.86 19.86
CA ARG A 43 22.34 -40.21 19.05
C ARG A 43 23.04 -39.10 19.83
N LEU A 44 22.29 -38.27 20.57
CA LEU A 44 22.81 -37.19 21.41
C LEU A 44 23.69 -37.75 22.54
N LEU A 45 23.22 -38.77 23.27
CA LEU A 45 23.98 -39.43 24.33
C LEU A 45 25.31 -40.00 23.79
N ARG A 46 25.26 -40.72 22.67
CA ARG A 46 26.46 -41.26 22.01
C ARG A 46 27.40 -40.14 21.55
N ALA A 47 26.88 -39.02 21.06
CA ALA A 47 27.70 -37.86 20.67
C ALA A 47 28.44 -37.27 21.88
N LEU A 48 27.73 -37.11 23.01
CA LEU A 48 28.28 -36.56 24.25
C LEU A 48 29.35 -37.47 24.86
N VAL A 49 29.15 -38.79 24.84
CA VAL A 49 30.10 -39.77 25.39
C VAL A 49 31.31 -39.99 24.48
N ARG A 50 31.13 -40.06 23.15
CA ARG A 50 32.23 -40.39 22.21
C ARG A 50 33.09 -39.22 21.79
N ARG A 51 32.60 -37.98 21.92
CA ARG A 51 33.39 -36.78 21.67
C ARG A 51 33.60 -36.06 23.01
N PRO A 52 34.56 -36.48 23.85
CA PRO A 52 35.04 -35.58 24.88
C PRO A 52 35.49 -34.31 24.16
N LEU A 53 35.00 -33.16 24.61
CA LEU A 53 35.36 -31.84 24.08
C LEU A 53 36.90 -31.71 24.17
N LYS A 54 37.60 -32.03 23.09
CA LYS A 54 39.02 -31.68 22.90
C LYS A 54 39.18 -30.23 22.46
N VAL A 55 38.08 -29.47 22.37
CA VAL A 55 38.12 -28.05 22.02
C VAL A 55 38.35 -27.27 23.30
N ALA A 56 39.61 -26.87 23.46
CA ALA A 56 40.10 -25.71 24.18
C ALA A 56 39.78 -25.62 25.68
N ALA A 57 40.78 -26.02 26.46
CA ALA A 57 41.04 -25.50 27.79
C ALA A 57 41.41 -23.99 27.77
N GLU A 58 40.65 -23.15 27.05
CA GLU A 58 40.88 -21.69 26.99
C GLU A 58 39.78 -20.86 27.63
N HIS A 59 38.63 -21.45 27.98
CA HIS A 59 37.63 -20.76 28.78
C HIS A 59 37.47 -21.54 30.08
N HIS A 60 38.12 -21.05 31.14
CA HIS A 60 37.76 -21.44 32.50
C HIS A 60 36.28 -21.08 32.69
N THR A 61 35.38 -22.01 32.44
CA THR A 61 34.01 -21.89 32.94
C THR A 61 34.17 -21.76 34.45
N SER A 62 33.91 -20.57 34.97
CA SER A 62 34.00 -20.33 36.41
C SER A 62 33.14 -21.40 37.11
N ARG A 63 33.55 -21.83 38.30
CA ARG A 63 32.77 -22.80 39.10
C ARG A 63 31.31 -22.36 39.23
N VAL A 64 31.06 -21.05 39.22
CA VAL A 64 29.73 -20.42 39.20
C VAL A 64 28.99 -20.67 37.89
N GLY A 65 29.61 -20.47 36.72
CA GLY A 65 28.99 -20.75 35.42
C GLY A 65 28.65 -22.23 35.21
N ALA A 66 29.51 -23.13 35.68
CA ALA A 66 29.23 -24.57 35.66
C ALA A 66 28.03 -24.94 36.56
N ILE A 67 27.94 -24.34 37.75
CA ILE A 67 26.80 -24.55 38.67
C ILE A 67 25.50 -23.96 38.08
N LEU A 68 25.54 -22.77 37.49
CA LEU A 68 24.36 -22.12 36.90
C LEU A 68 23.78 -22.90 35.71
N LEU A 69 24.63 -23.52 34.89
CA LEU A 69 24.19 -24.34 33.76
C LEU A 69 23.78 -25.76 34.18
N ALA A 70 24.44 -26.33 35.20
CA ALA A 70 24.13 -27.67 35.68
C ALA A 70 22.87 -27.72 36.56
N ARG A 71 22.60 -26.69 37.36
CA ARG A 71 21.46 -26.65 38.30
C ARG A 71 20.11 -26.90 37.63
N PRO A 72 19.70 -26.18 36.56
CA PRO A 72 18.42 -26.43 35.89
C PRO A 72 18.31 -27.85 35.34
N VAL A 73 19.42 -28.43 34.86
CA VAL A 73 19.44 -29.79 34.31
C VAL A 73 19.27 -30.83 35.42
N VAL A 74 20.00 -30.68 36.53
CA VAL A 74 19.91 -31.59 37.68
C VAL A 74 18.55 -31.48 38.36
N GLU A 75 18.03 -30.27 38.54
CA GLU A 75 16.70 -30.02 39.08
C GLU A 75 15.61 -30.61 38.17
N ALA A 76 15.65 -30.34 36.86
CA ALA A 76 14.68 -30.91 35.92
C ALA A 76 14.76 -32.45 35.85
N ALA A 77 15.96 -33.02 35.89
CA ALA A 77 16.14 -34.47 35.98
C ALA A 77 15.59 -35.03 37.30
N GLY A 78 15.84 -34.35 38.42
CA GLY A 78 15.32 -34.67 39.74
C GLY A 78 13.80 -34.64 39.78
N PHE A 79 13.17 -33.58 39.26
CA PHE A 79 11.71 -33.49 39.13
C PHE A 79 11.15 -34.55 38.19
N SER A 80 11.80 -34.83 37.05
CA SER A 80 11.37 -35.89 36.13
C SER A 80 11.43 -37.28 36.77
N LEU A 81 12.40 -37.53 37.64
CA LEU A 81 12.50 -38.75 38.43
C LEU A 81 11.42 -38.79 39.52
N ALA A 82 11.31 -37.74 40.34
CA ALA A 82 10.34 -37.64 41.41
C ALA A 82 8.91 -37.77 40.91
N PHE A 83 8.51 -37.01 39.87
CA PHE A 83 7.17 -37.14 39.28
C PHE A 83 6.93 -38.49 38.61
N GLY A 84 7.97 -39.17 38.12
CA GLY A 84 7.85 -40.54 37.66
C GLY A 84 7.53 -41.50 38.80
N LEU A 85 8.30 -41.45 39.89
CA LEU A 85 8.11 -42.31 41.07
C LEU A 85 6.77 -42.04 41.77
N PHE A 86 6.37 -40.78 41.86
CA PHE A 86 5.10 -40.34 42.44
C PHE A 86 3.99 -40.14 41.40
N ALA A 87 4.05 -40.83 40.26
CA ALA A 87 3.11 -40.65 39.16
C ALA A 87 1.64 -40.81 39.57
N SER A 88 1.34 -41.76 40.46
CA SER A 88 -0.02 -41.98 40.97
C SER A 88 -0.56 -40.78 41.76
N PHE A 89 0.31 -40.06 42.47
CA PHE A 89 -0.07 -38.83 43.17
C PHE A 89 -0.29 -37.68 42.19
N VAL A 90 0.62 -37.51 41.22
CA VAL A 90 0.49 -36.51 40.14
C VAL A 90 -0.80 -36.73 39.35
N GLY A 91 -1.13 -37.98 39.02
CA GLY A 91 -2.38 -38.35 38.34
C GLY A 91 -3.61 -37.88 39.08
N LYS A 92 -3.67 -38.06 40.42
CA LYS A 92 -4.79 -37.61 41.25
C LYS A 92 -4.99 -36.10 41.21
N VAL A 93 -3.90 -35.32 41.22
CA VAL A 93 -3.96 -33.85 41.11
C VAL A 93 -4.48 -33.42 39.73
N LEU A 94 -4.19 -34.18 38.69
CA LEU A 94 -4.62 -33.90 37.32
C LEU A 94 -6.05 -34.34 36.99
N VAL A 95 -6.73 -35.10 37.86
CA VAL A 95 -8.12 -35.55 37.64
C VAL A 95 -9.08 -34.37 37.52
N ALA A 96 -9.03 -33.41 38.45
CA ALA A 96 -9.97 -32.28 38.45
C ALA A 96 -9.83 -31.39 37.20
N PRO A 97 -8.61 -30.99 36.75
CA PRO A 97 -8.44 -30.31 35.46
C PRO A 97 -8.89 -31.16 34.26
N ALA A 98 -8.62 -32.46 34.26
CA ALA A 98 -9.01 -33.33 33.15
C ALA A 98 -10.54 -33.44 33.01
N LEU A 99 -11.26 -33.61 34.13
CA LEU A 99 -12.72 -33.65 34.17
C LEU A 99 -13.38 -32.32 33.78
N SER A 100 -12.68 -31.20 33.95
CA SER A 100 -13.17 -29.88 33.49
C SER A 100 -13.09 -29.70 31.97
N LEU A 101 -12.21 -30.44 31.30
CA LEU A 101 -12.06 -30.44 29.84
C LEU A 101 -12.92 -31.52 29.18
N ASP A 102 -13.08 -32.68 29.83
CA ASP A 102 -13.85 -33.81 29.35
C ASP A 102 -14.42 -34.60 30.54
N ALA A 103 -15.76 -34.71 30.62
CA ALA A 103 -16.46 -35.37 31.72
C ALA A 103 -16.16 -36.88 31.83
N ASP A 104 -15.73 -37.51 30.73
CA ASP A 104 -15.38 -38.94 30.68
C ASP A 104 -13.87 -39.19 30.92
N ALA A 105 -13.11 -38.14 31.25
CA ALA A 105 -11.66 -38.24 31.42
C ALA A 105 -11.25 -39.15 32.59
N LYS A 106 -10.55 -40.26 32.28
CA LYS A 106 -9.98 -41.18 33.28
C LYS A 106 -8.54 -40.80 33.63
N GLY A 107 -8.38 -39.92 34.62
CA GLY A 107 -7.09 -39.43 35.14
C GLY A 107 -6.33 -40.44 36.02
N LYS A 108 -5.85 -41.54 35.45
CA LYS A 108 -5.00 -42.52 36.16
C LYS A 108 -3.62 -42.61 35.49
N LEU A 109 -2.60 -42.10 36.19
CA LEU A 109 -1.18 -42.30 35.87
C LEU A 109 -0.62 -43.35 36.81
N VAL A 110 0.02 -44.39 36.27
CA VAL A 110 0.61 -45.48 37.07
C VAL A 110 2.02 -45.74 36.55
N LEU A 111 2.99 -45.86 37.46
CA LEU A 111 4.38 -46.13 37.07
C LEU A 111 4.54 -47.54 36.48
N TRP A 112 3.84 -48.52 37.02
CA TRP A 112 3.83 -49.90 36.55
C TRP A 112 2.39 -50.34 36.25
N PRO A 113 1.97 -50.33 34.97
CA PRO A 113 0.60 -50.72 34.59
C PRO A 113 0.39 -52.25 34.51
N GLY A 114 1.45 -53.05 34.63
CA GLY A 114 1.43 -54.49 34.31
C GLY A 114 1.88 -54.76 32.87
N ILE A 115 1.79 -56.01 32.42
CA ILE A 115 2.09 -56.37 31.01
C ILE A 115 0.84 -56.07 30.17
N ASN A 116 0.90 -55.02 29.35
CA ASN A 116 -0.15 -54.59 28.42
C ASN A 116 0.44 -54.32 27.02
N ASP A 117 -0.43 -54.11 26.02
CA ASP A 117 0.00 -53.86 24.64
C ASP A 117 0.82 -52.56 24.51
N ALA A 118 0.46 -51.53 25.28
CA ALA A 118 1.17 -50.26 25.31
C ALA A 118 2.63 -50.42 25.81
N LEU A 119 2.87 -51.24 26.83
CA LEU A 119 4.22 -51.54 27.33
C LEU A 119 5.04 -52.28 26.28
N LEU A 120 4.45 -53.26 25.60
CA LEU A 120 5.12 -53.98 24.50
C LEU A 120 5.54 -53.02 23.39
N ILE A 121 4.64 -52.10 22.98
CA ILE A 121 4.93 -51.06 22.00
C ILE A 121 6.05 -50.14 22.51
N SER A 122 6.01 -49.71 23.77
CA SER A 122 7.05 -48.88 24.41
C SER A 122 8.42 -49.57 24.38
N VAL A 123 8.47 -50.88 24.66
CA VAL A 123 9.70 -51.67 24.60
C VAL A 123 10.25 -51.72 23.17
N VAL A 124 9.39 -51.99 22.18
CA VAL A 124 9.77 -51.98 20.76
C VAL A 124 10.28 -50.61 20.34
N VAL A 125 9.60 -49.53 20.74
CA VAL A 125 10.01 -48.14 20.47
C VAL A 125 11.41 -47.86 21.00
N ILE A 126 11.71 -48.29 22.23
CA ILE A 126 13.03 -48.12 22.85
C ILE A 126 14.09 -48.89 22.08
N PHE A 127 13.88 -50.17 21.78
CA PHE A 127 14.87 -50.99 21.07
C PHE A 127 15.13 -50.51 19.65
N VAL A 128 14.07 -50.26 18.87
CA VAL A 128 14.18 -49.79 17.48
C VAL A 128 14.79 -48.39 17.45
N GLY A 129 14.31 -47.48 18.30
CA GLY A 129 14.84 -46.12 18.39
C GLY A 129 16.32 -46.10 18.81
N MET A 130 16.69 -46.88 19.82
CA MET A 130 18.08 -47.00 20.28
C MET A 130 18.97 -47.54 19.16
N PHE A 131 18.54 -48.60 18.46
CA PHE A 131 19.28 -49.16 17.34
C PHE A 131 19.51 -48.14 16.21
N ILE A 132 18.45 -47.43 15.79
CA ILE A 132 18.53 -46.38 14.76
C ILE A 132 19.45 -45.24 15.21
N GLY A 133 19.25 -44.73 16.42
CA GLY A 133 20.04 -43.62 16.98
C GLY A 133 21.52 -43.95 17.16
N TRP A 134 21.82 -45.18 17.58
CA TRP A 134 23.18 -45.66 17.77
C TRP A 134 23.92 -45.94 16.45
N ARG A 135 23.19 -46.23 15.35
CA ARG A 135 23.74 -46.40 14.00
C ARG A 135 23.82 -45.08 13.21
N ALA A 136 23.03 -44.06 13.56
CA ALA A 136 23.00 -42.80 12.83
C ALA A 136 24.40 -42.14 12.73
N PRO A 137 24.74 -41.40 11.66
CA PRO A 137 26.01 -40.69 11.57
C PRO A 137 26.05 -39.53 12.59
N LEU A 138 27.22 -39.22 13.16
CA LEU A 138 27.39 -38.05 14.06
C LEU A 138 27.77 -36.77 13.30
N THR A 139 28.26 -36.89 12.08
CA THR A 139 28.56 -35.77 11.20
C THR A 139 27.26 -35.15 10.67
N ALA A 140 27.14 -33.84 10.82
CA ALA A 140 26.09 -33.08 10.13
C ALA A 140 26.59 -32.81 8.70
N THR A 141 25.95 -33.43 7.71
CA THR A 141 26.23 -33.22 6.29
C THR A 141 25.30 -32.19 5.64
N ARG A 142 24.35 -31.62 6.40
CA ARG A 142 23.42 -30.61 5.88
C ARG A 142 24.06 -29.23 5.90
N THR A 143 24.43 -28.75 4.71
CA THR A 143 24.93 -27.40 4.44
C THR A 143 23.82 -26.46 3.94
N GLY A 144 22.62 -26.55 4.51
CA GLY A 144 21.51 -25.68 4.10
C GLY A 144 20.33 -25.71 5.07
N GLY A 145 19.57 -24.62 5.07
CA GLY A 145 18.39 -24.44 5.91
C GLY A 145 17.34 -25.52 5.74
N THR A 146 16.46 -25.64 6.72
CA THR A 146 15.37 -26.64 6.69
C THR A 146 14.43 -26.38 5.50
N ARG A 147 13.59 -27.36 5.14
CA ARG A 147 12.56 -27.13 4.11
C ARG A 147 11.62 -25.99 4.53
N GLY A 148 11.30 -25.86 5.82
CA GLY A 148 10.46 -24.80 6.36
C GLY A 148 11.11 -23.42 6.20
N GLU A 149 12.36 -23.29 6.63
CA GLU A 149 13.17 -22.06 6.50
C GLU A 149 13.25 -21.59 5.04
N ARG A 150 13.65 -22.46 4.11
CA ARG A 150 13.71 -22.10 2.68
C ARG A 150 12.36 -21.72 2.08
N THR A 151 11.27 -22.30 2.60
CA THR A 151 9.92 -21.96 2.13
C THR A 151 9.51 -20.59 2.66
N PHE A 152 9.80 -20.31 3.93
CA PHE A 152 9.58 -19.00 4.53
C PHE A 152 10.37 -17.91 3.80
N ASP A 153 11.68 -18.11 3.59
CA ASP A 153 12.54 -17.14 2.89
C ASP A 153 12.01 -16.85 1.48
N ARG A 154 11.59 -17.89 0.75
CA ARG A 154 11.02 -17.73 -0.58
C ARG A 154 9.73 -16.90 -0.56
N ILE A 155 8.82 -17.17 0.40
CA ILE A 155 7.57 -16.41 0.52
C ILE A 155 7.88 -14.95 0.84
N TYR A 156 8.78 -14.72 1.80
CA TYR A 156 9.21 -13.39 2.20
C TYR A 156 9.82 -12.61 1.03
N ASP A 157 10.79 -13.19 0.33
CA ASP A 157 11.46 -12.58 -0.82
C ASP A 157 10.49 -12.34 -1.99
N SER A 158 9.57 -13.27 -2.24
CA SER A 158 8.55 -13.11 -3.28
C SER A 158 7.59 -11.96 -2.96
N THR A 159 7.25 -11.78 -1.68
CA THR A 159 6.38 -10.69 -1.22
C THR A 159 7.08 -9.35 -1.40
N LEU A 160 8.35 -9.26 -1.01
CA LEU A 160 9.16 -8.06 -1.24
C LEU A 160 9.35 -7.76 -2.73
N GLY A 161 9.61 -8.80 -3.54
CA GLY A 161 9.74 -8.68 -4.98
C GLY A 161 8.46 -8.17 -5.63
N PHE A 162 7.30 -8.65 -5.18
CA PHE A 162 5.99 -8.19 -5.64
C PHE A 162 5.73 -6.74 -5.24
N ALA A 163 6.01 -6.36 -3.98
CA ALA A 163 5.89 -4.99 -3.51
C ALA A 163 6.73 -4.03 -4.36
N LYS A 164 8.00 -4.37 -4.63
CA LYS A 164 8.88 -3.58 -5.50
C LYS A 164 8.34 -3.43 -6.92
N ARG A 165 7.71 -4.47 -7.49
CA ARG A 165 7.06 -4.40 -8.81
C ARG A 165 5.87 -3.45 -8.80
N ILE A 166 5.02 -3.48 -7.78
CA ILE A 166 3.91 -2.54 -7.62
C ILE A 166 4.43 -1.11 -7.52
N THR A 167 5.46 -0.88 -6.70
CA THR A 167 6.07 0.45 -6.55
C THR A 167 6.67 0.93 -7.86
N ALA A 168 7.40 0.09 -8.59
CA ALA A 168 7.96 0.47 -9.89
C ALA A 168 6.88 0.79 -10.94
N ALA A 169 5.75 0.08 -10.91
CA ALA A 169 4.62 0.33 -11.80
C ALA A 169 3.86 1.62 -11.47
N THR A 170 3.64 1.89 -10.17
CA THR A 170 2.83 3.04 -9.72
C THR A 170 3.63 4.31 -9.52
N GLN A 171 4.89 4.23 -9.09
CA GLN A 171 5.78 5.36 -8.82
C GLN A 171 6.83 5.51 -9.93
N THR A 172 6.37 5.75 -11.15
CA THR A 172 7.25 5.89 -12.34
C THR A 172 8.13 7.14 -12.31
N GLY A 173 7.87 8.10 -11.41
CA GLY A 173 8.60 9.37 -11.31
C GLY A 173 8.32 10.36 -12.46
N SER A 174 7.36 10.03 -13.33
CA SER A 174 7.04 10.77 -14.55
C SER A 174 5.79 11.63 -14.34
N LEU A 175 5.95 12.95 -14.26
CA LEU A 175 4.83 13.89 -14.17
C LEU A 175 3.81 13.70 -15.31
N PRO A 176 4.21 13.54 -16.59
CA PRO A 176 3.25 13.27 -17.67
C PRO A 176 2.42 12.00 -17.44
N MET A 177 3.01 10.95 -16.84
CA MET A 177 2.29 9.72 -16.54
C MET A 177 1.26 9.95 -15.43
N TYR A 178 1.64 10.65 -14.36
CA TYR A 178 0.71 10.97 -13.27
C TYR A 178 -0.46 11.82 -13.76
N VAL A 179 -0.18 12.88 -14.54
CA VAL A 179 -1.24 13.72 -15.12
C VAL A 179 -2.13 12.92 -16.07
N ALA A 180 -1.56 12.04 -16.90
CA ALA A 180 -2.34 11.19 -17.80
C ALA A 180 -3.24 10.22 -17.03
N VAL A 181 -2.73 9.54 -16.00
CA VAL A 181 -3.52 8.64 -15.16
C VAL A 181 -4.65 9.38 -14.46
N THR A 182 -4.37 10.54 -13.84
CA THR A 182 -5.39 11.36 -13.19
C THR A 182 -6.46 11.81 -14.19
N ALA A 183 -6.07 12.30 -15.36
CA ALA A 183 -7.00 12.73 -16.39
C ALA A 183 -7.86 11.58 -16.92
N VAL A 184 -7.26 10.41 -17.15
CA VAL A 184 -7.98 9.20 -17.60
C VAL A 184 -8.97 8.75 -16.54
N VAL A 185 -8.57 8.69 -15.26
CA VAL A 185 -9.47 8.25 -14.16
C VAL A 185 -10.63 9.23 -13.99
N ALA A 186 -10.36 10.55 -13.99
CA ALA A 186 -11.41 11.56 -13.91
C ALA A 186 -12.39 11.49 -15.09
N THR A 187 -11.86 11.30 -16.31
CA THR A 187 -12.67 11.16 -17.53
C THR A 187 -13.45 9.85 -17.53
N ALA A 188 -12.87 8.75 -17.04
CA ALA A 188 -13.57 7.47 -16.92
C ALA A 188 -14.73 7.57 -15.92
N ALA A 189 -14.58 8.31 -14.83
CA ALA A 189 -15.67 8.58 -13.89
C ALA A 189 -16.82 9.38 -14.56
N MET A 190 -16.51 10.44 -15.31
CA MET A 190 -17.52 11.20 -16.06
C MET A 190 -18.18 10.36 -17.17
N LEU A 191 -17.39 9.53 -17.87
CA LEU A 191 -17.91 8.60 -18.87
C LEU A 191 -18.85 7.56 -18.23
N SER A 192 -18.56 7.10 -17.02
CA SER A 192 -19.46 6.17 -16.33
C SER A 192 -20.83 6.79 -16.08
N GLY A 193 -20.91 8.08 -15.75
CA GLY A 193 -22.19 8.80 -15.65
C GLY A 193 -22.94 8.84 -16.99
N LEU A 194 -22.25 9.19 -18.08
CA LEU A 194 -22.86 9.18 -19.44
C LEU A 194 -23.34 7.78 -19.87
N LEU A 195 -22.63 6.72 -19.48
CA LEU A 195 -23.03 5.35 -19.82
C LEU A 195 -24.22 4.85 -19.00
N LEU A 196 -24.39 5.35 -17.77
CA LEU A 196 -25.48 4.96 -16.87
C LEU A 196 -26.76 5.76 -17.14
N ASP A 197 -26.65 7.09 -17.22
CA ASP A 197 -27.79 8.00 -17.32
C ASP A 197 -28.15 8.35 -18.78
N GLY A 198 -27.30 7.91 -19.72
CA GLY A 198 -27.44 8.17 -21.14
C GLY A 198 -26.63 9.39 -21.61
N PHE A 199 -26.64 9.58 -22.93
CA PHE A 199 -25.99 10.73 -23.54
C PHE A 199 -26.97 11.91 -23.63
N PRO A 200 -26.47 13.16 -23.57
CA PRO A 200 -27.31 14.33 -23.72
C PRO A 200 -28.12 14.22 -25.02
N SER A 201 -29.44 14.38 -24.89
CA SER A 201 -30.40 14.15 -25.99
C SER A 201 -30.91 15.46 -26.59
N GLY A 202 -30.69 16.58 -25.90
CA GLY A 202 -30.95 17.91 -26.44
C GLY A 202 -30.09 18.17 -27.66
N ALA A 203 -30.65 18.91 -28.63
CA ALA A 203 -29.86 19.45 -29.72
C ALA A 203 -28.64 20.15 -29.12
N ILE A 204 -27.44 19.82 -29.61
CA ILE A 204 -26.23 20.58 -29.34
C ILE A 204 -26.52 21.99 -29.85
N PHE A 205 -27.04 22.86 -28.98
CA PHE A 205 -27.49 24.19 -29.35
C PHE A 205 -26.28 24.94 -29.89
N VAL A 206 -26.18 24.98 -31.21
CA VAL A 206 -25.51 26.04 -31.93
C VAL A 206 -26.23 27.30 -31.47
N ASP A 207 -25.52 28.15 -30.75
CA ASP A 207 -26.01 29.47 -30.37
C ASP A 207 -26.49 30.23 -31.62
N ASP A 208 -27.63 30.92 -31.55
CA ASP A 208 -28.35 31.48 -32.71
C ASP A 208 -27.57 32.58 -33.48
N SER A 209 -26.42 33.03 -32.97
CA SER A 209 -25.62 34.08 -33.58
C SER A 209 -24.43 33.51 -34.38
N PRO A 210 -24.36 33.77 -35.70
CA PRO A 210 -23.20 33.43 -36.53
C PRO A 210 -21.87 33.97 -35.97
N MET A 211 -21.92 35.08 -35.23
CA MET A 211 -20.74 35.66 -34.58
C MET A 211 -20.20 34.77 -33.46
N THR A 212 -21.07 34.12 -32.66
CA THR A 212 -20.60 33.24 -31.56
C THR A 212 -19.88 32.03 -32.14
N VAL A 213 -20.44 31.46 -33.21
CA VAL A 213 -19.83 30.33 -33.94
C VAL A 213 -18.48 30.74 -34.52
N LEU A 214 -18.39 31.91 -35.14
CA LEU A 214 -17.13 32.42 -35.70
C LEU A 214 -16.06 32.58 -34.62
N VAL A 215 -16.39 33.18 -33.48
CA VAL A 215 -15.44 33.37 -32.37
C VAL A 215 -15.04 32.02 -31.78
N ALA A 216 -15.97 31.08 -31.60
CA ALA A 216 -15.67 29.73 -31.11
C ALA A 216 -14.74 28.95 -32.08
N LEU A 217 -14.98 29.05 -33.38
CA LEU A 217 -14.10 28.47 -34.41
C LEU A 217 -12.71 29.11 -34.37
N LEU A 218 -12.63 30.43 -34.21
CA LEU A 218 -11.36 31.13 -34.07
C LEU A 218 -10.58 30.67 -32.83
N VAL A 219 -11.26 30.50 -31.69
CA VAL A 219 -10.69 29.94 -30.46
C VAL A 219 -10.18 28.51 -30.69
N ALA A 220 -10.96 27.67 -31.39
CA ALA A 220 -10.55 26.30 -31.72
C ALA A 220 -9.30 26.29 -32.63
N VAL A 221 -9.23 27.19 -33.61
CA VAL A 221 -8.04 27.35 -34.47
C VAL A 221 -6.81 27.75 -33.64
N PHE A 222 -6.94 28.73 -32.73
CA PHE A 222 -5.84 29.11 -31.83
C PHE A 222 -5.40 27.94 -30.93
N ALA A 223 -6.33 27.17 -30.38
CA ALA A 223 -6.04 26.01 -29.54
C ALA A 223 -5.28 24.92 -30.33
N VAL A 224 -5.74 24.58 -31.53
CA VAL A 224 -5.05 23.61 -32.41
C VAL A 224 -3.67 24.12 -32.80
N ALA A 225 -3.56 25.39 -33.20
CA ALA A 225 -2.29 26.00 -33.58
C ALA A 225 -1.28 25.97 -32.43
N THR A 226 -1.73 26.20 -31.19
CA THR A 226 -0.88 26.14 -29.98
C THR A 226 -0.21 24.78 -29.81
N VAL A 227 -0.90 23.69 -30.14
CA VAL A 227 -0.38 22.31 -30.00
C VAL A 227 0.54 21.92 -31.16
N VAL A 228 0.30 22.45 -32.36
CA VAL A 228 1.06 22.10 -33.57
C VAL A 228 2.38 22.85 -33.66
N VAL A 229 2.45 24.08 -33.16
CA VAL A 229 3.61 24.94 -33.35
C VAL A 229 4.83 24.48 -32.51
N PRO A 230 6.01 24.30 -33.12
CA PRO A 230 7.19 23.79 -32.42
C PRO A 230 7.91 24.84 -31.55
N LEU A 231 7.54 26.12 -31.67
CA LEU A 231 8.18 27.26 -31.01
C LEU A 231 7.40 27.65 -29.75
N ARG A 232 8.08 27.66 -28.60
CA ARG A 232 7.46 27.95 -27.30
C ARG A 232 6.84 29.34 -27.24
N PHE A 233 7.56 30.33 -27.78
CA PHE A 233 7.12 31.73 -27.79
C PHE A 233 5.83 31.90 -28.61
N THR A 234 5.79 31.33 -29.80
CA THR A 234 4.61 31.36 -30.67
C THR A 234 3.44 30.59 -30.05
N ALA A 235 3.69 29.43 -29.43
CA ALA A 235 2.65 28.68 -28.72
C ALA A 235 2.05 29.51 -27.56
N ALA A 236 2.87 30.25 -26.80
CA ALA A 236 2.37 31.12 -25.73
C ALA A 236 1.51 32.28 -26.26
N LEU A 237 1.87 32.87 -27.42
CA LEU A 237 1.05 33.90 -28.05
C LEU A 237 -0.29 33.36 -28.58
N LEU A 238 -0.28 32.16 -29.18
CA LEU A 238 -1.49 31.50 -29.67
C LEU A 238 -2.42 31.10 -28.51
N LEU A 239 -1.85 30.66 -27.38
CA LEU A 239 -2.59 30.45 -26.14
C LEU A 239 -3.22 31.76 -25.64
N GLY A 240 -2.49 32.87 -25.76
CA GLY A 240 -3.04 34.21 -25.55
C GLY A 240 -4.28 34.49 -26.39
N GLY A 241 -4.23 34.14 -27.68
CA GLY A 241 -5.37 34.25 -28.59
C GLY A 241 -6.60 33.46 -28.13
N VAL A 242 -6.41 32.28 -27.52
CA VAL A 242 -7.49 31.51 -26.88
C VAL A 242 -8.13 32.33 -25.76
N GLY A 243 -7.32 32.90 -24.87
CA GLY A 243 -7.81 33.70 -23.74
C GLY A 243 -8.57 34.97 -24.16
N TYR A 244 -8.05 35.71 -25.14
CA TYR A 244 -8.76 36.86 -25.72
C TYR A 244 -10.08 36.45 -26.39
N GLY A 245 -10.10 35.32 -27.10
CA GLY A 245 -11.33 34.79 -27.68
C GLY A 245 -12.36 34.39 -26.63
N ILE A 246 -11.94 33.80 -25.51
CA ILE A 246 -12.82 33.52 -24.36
C ILE A 246 -13.37 34.81 -23.75
N ALA A 247 -12.56 35.87 -23.62
CA ALA A 247 -13.04 37.16 -23.14
C ALA A 247 -14.13 37.76 -24.05
N VAL A 248 -13.98 37.63 -25.37
CA VAL A 248 -15.03 38.02 -26.33
C VAL A 248 -16.30 37.21 -26.11
N LEU A 249 -16.19 35.89 -25.91
CA LEU A 249 -17.35 35.05 -25.59
C LEU A 249 -18.04 35.50 -24.29
N PHE A 250 -17.31 35.92 -23.25
CA PHE A 250 -17.91 36.48 -22.04
C PHE A 250 -18.69 37.78 -22.31
N VAL A 251 -18.14 38.71 -23.10
CA VAL A 251 -18.86 39.92 -23.50
C VAL A 251 -20.16 39.56 -24.24
N MET A 252 -20.08 38.63 -25.19
CA MET A 252 -21.24 38.18 -25.96
C MET A 252 -22.31 37.49 -25.11
N ARG A 253 -21.92 36.93 -23.95
CA ARG A 253 -22.82 36.32 -22.97
C ARG A 253 -23.28 37.29 -21.87
N GLY A 254 -23.00 38.58 -22.00
CA GLY A 254 -23.42 39.60 -21.04
C GLY A 254 -22.66 39.55 -19.71
N ALA A 255 -21.43 39.01 -19.72
CA ALA A 255 -20.56 38.91 -18.54
C ALA A 255 -19.36 39.88 -18.66
N PRO A 256 -19.58 41.22 -18.57
CA PRO A 256 -18.53 42.22 -18.79
C PRO A 256 -17.43 42.17 -17.72
N ASP A 257 -17.77 41.92 -16.45
CA ASP A 257 -16.79 41.85 -15.36
C ASP A 257 -15.83 40.65 -15.55
N LEU A 258 -16.36 39.50 -15.98
CA LEU A 258 -15.56 38.32 -16.34
C LEU A 258 -14.68 38.60 -17.56
N ALA A 259 -15.19 39.34 -18.55
CA ALA A 259 -14.40 39.71 -19.72
C ALA A 259 -13.23 40.63 -19.35
N LEU A 260 -13.47 41.68 -18.55
CA LEU A 260 -12.42 42.62 -18.14
C LEU A 260 -11.32 41.94 -17.32
N THR A 261 -11.72 41.08 -16.38
CA THR A 261 -10.78 40.30 -15.57
C THR A 261 -10.01 39.29 -16.42
N GLN A 262 -10.68 38.58 -17.34
CA GLN A 262 -10.02 37.67 -18.28
C GLN A 262 -8.99 38.39 -19.14
N LEU A 263 -9.31 39.57 -19.68
CA LEU A 263 -8.36 40.36 -20.48
C LEU A 263 -7.13 40.79 -19.66
N LEU A 264 -7.34 41.24 -18.42
CA LEU A 264 -6.26 41.66 -17.53
C LEU A 264 -5.35 40.48 -17.18
N VAL A 265 -5.94 39.36 -16.74
CA VAL A 265 -5.20 38.16 -16.35
C VAL A 265 -4.48 37.54 -17.55
N GLU A 266 -5.11 37.51 -18.73
CA GLU A 266 -4.50 37.01 -19.95
C GLU A 266 -3.27 37.85 -20.34
N THR A 267 -3.42 39.17 -20.31
CA THR A 267 -2.32 40.09 -20.62
C THR A 267 -1.16 39.89 -19.64
N LEU A 268 -1.44 39.80 -18.33
CA LEU A 268 -0.42 39.57 -17.30
C LEU A 268 0.25 38.20 -17.48
N THR A 269 -0.52 37.16 -17.75
CA THR A 269 -0.03 35.79 -17.90
C THR A 269 0.84 35.64 -19.14
N ILE A 270 0.45 36.25 -20.27
CA ILE A 270 1.29 36.34 -21.47
C ILE A 270 2.62 37.00 -21.11
N VAL A 271 2.60 38.19 -20.47
CA VAL A 271 3.85 38.89 -20.09
C VAL A 271 4.74 38.00 -19.22
N ILE A 272 4.18 37.36 -18.19
CA ILE A 272 4.93 36.46 -17.29
C ILE A 272 5.49 35.25 -18.07
N PHE A 273 4.69 34.60 -18.92
CA PHE A 273 5.15 33.47 -19.72
C PHE A 273 6.23 33.88 -20.70
N LEU A 274 6.10 35.01 -21.40
CA LEU A 274 7.11 35.48 -22.33
C LEU A 274 8.42 35.81 -21.61
N LEU A 275 8.37 36.40 -20.40
CA LEU A 275 9.54 36.62 -19.56
C LEU A 275 10.20 35.30 -19.13
N ALA A 276 9.42 34.31 -18.71
CA ALA A 276 9.92 32.99 -18.32
C ALA A 276 10.51 32.22 -19.53
N LEU A 277 9.87 32.29 -20.69
CA LEU A 277 10.30 31.61 -21.91
C LEU A 277 11.52 32.28 -22.55
N ARG A 278 11.77 33.56 -22.29
CA ARG A 278 12.94 34.29 -22.80
C ARG A 278 14.27 33.63 -22.39
N VAL A 279 14.31 32.97 -21.24
CA VAL A 279 15.51 32.29 -20.73
C VAL A 279 15.54 30.78 -21.06
N MET A 280 14.52 30.27 -21.75
CA MET A 280 14.42 28.85 -22.12
C MET A 280 14.78 28.59 -23.59
N PRO A 281 15.10 27.34 -23.97
CA PRO A 281 15.29 26.97 -25.37
C PRO A 281 14.05 27.29 -26.22
N ARG A 282 14.26 27.78 -27.44
CA ARG A 282 13.19 28.22 -28.35
C ARG A 282 12.17 27.13 -28.72
N ARG A 283 12.63 25.88 -28.84
CA ARG A 283 11.80 24.73 -29.27
C ARG A 283 11.45 23.84 -28.09
N PHE A 284 10.33 23.12 -28.20
CA PHE A 284 10.02 22.03 -27.27
C PHE A 284 11.06 20.91 -27.41
N ALA A 285 11.45 20.29 -26.29
CA ALA A 285 12.34 19.15 -26.33
C ALA A 285 11.60 17.96 -26.99
N PRO A 286 12.27 17.16 -27.84
CA PRO A 286 11.68 15.94 -28.35
C PRO A 286 11.34 15.03 -27.16
N ALA A 287 10.09 14.61 -27.09
CA ALA A 287 9.61 13.86 -25.95
C ALA A 287 10.17 12.42 -26.03
N SER A 288 11.11 12.07 -25.14
CA SER A 288 11.49 10.68 -24.89
C SER A 288 10.34 10.02 -24.13
N GLN A 289 9.35 9.52 -24.86
CA GLN A 289 8.12 9.02 -24.25
C GLN A 289 7.86 7.59 -24.64
N TRP A 290 7.73 6.76 -23.61
CA TRP A 290 7.30 5.36 -23.70
C TRP A 290 5.88 5.22 -24.25
N VAL A 291 5.06 6.27 -24.15
CA VAL A 291 3.69 6.30 -24.68
C VAL A 291 3.69 6.91 -26.09
N PRO A 292 3.17 6.20 -27.11
CA PRO A 292 3.16 6.69 -28.47
C PRO A 292 2.25 7.93 -28.62
N LYS A 293 2.55 8.77 -29.61
CA LYS A 293 1.82 10.03 -29.86
C LYS A 293 0.32 9.81 -30.07
N TRP A 294 -0.06 8.76 -30.80
CA TRP A 294 -1.47 8.46 -31.09
C TRP A 294 -2.27 8.15 -29.83
N ALA A 295 -1.69 7.44 -28.86
CA ALA A 295 -2.37 7.10 -27.61
C ALA A 295 -2.62 8.36 -26.77
N ARG A 296 -1.66 9.28 -26.73
CA ARG A 296 -1.85 10.59 -26.06
C ARG A 296 -2.91 11.44 -26.75
N ALA A 297 -2.92 11.44 -28.08
CA ALA A 297 -3.94 12.12 -28.86
C ALA A 297 -5.34 11.51 -28.63
N ALA A 298 -5.44 10.17 -28.56
CA ALA A 298 -6.68 9.47 -28.26
C ALA A 298 -7.21 9.82 -26.85
N VAL A 299 -6.33 9.85 -25.84
CA VAL A 299 -6.70 10.27 -24.48
C VAL A 299 -7.16 11.73 -24.46
N ALA A 300 -6.42 12.63 -25.12
CA ALA A 300 -6.79 14.05 -25.20
C ALA A 300 -8.15 14.25 -25.92
N ALA A 301 -8.40 13.50 -26.99
CA ALA A 301 -9.68 13.53 -27.71
C ALA A 301 -10.82 12.98 -26.84
N ALA A 302 -10.59 11.89 -26.12
CA ALA A 302 -11.58 11.34 -25.19
C ALA A 302 -11.95 12.36 -24.11
N ILE A 303 -10.96 13.02 -23.49
CA ILE A 303 -11.20 14.10 -22.52
C ILE A 303 -12.00 15.23 -23.17
N GLY A 304 -11.60 15.67 -24.37
CA GLY A 304 -12.22 16.77 -25.10
C GLY A 304 -13.67 16.51 -25.54
N VAL A 305 -14.12 15.25 -25.59
CA VAL A 305 -15.50 14.88 -25.91
C VAL A 305 -16.29 14.58 -24.64
N VAL A 306 -15.75 13.74 -23.75
CA VAL A 306 -16.45 13.26 -22.56
C VAL A 306 -16.76 14.40 -21.59
N VAL A 307 -15.80 15.31 -21.34
CA VAL A 307 -16.00 16.40 -20.36
C VAL A 307 -17.12 17.35 -20.81
N PRO A 308 -17.15 17.86 -22.06
CA PRO A 308 -18.28 18.67 -22.52
C PRO A 308 -19.61 17.90 -22.56
N CYS A 309 -19.63 16.66 -23.03
CA CYS A 309 -20.86 15.85 -23.03
C CYS A 309 -21.41 15.65 -21.62
N PHE A 310 -20.53 15.38 -20.65
CA PHE A 310 -20.92 15.25 -19.25
C PHE A 310 -21.46 16.57 -18.68
N ALA A 311 -20.81 17.71 -18.99
CA ALA A 311 -21.30 19.02 -18.58
C ALA A 311 -22.69 19.35 -19.17
N LEU A 312 -22.96 18.92 -20.41
CA LEU A 312 -24.28 19.04 -21.04
C LEU A 312 -25.32 18.15 -20.35
N LEU A 313 -24.98 16.90 -20.05
CA LEU A 313 -25.86 15.99 -19.31
C LEU A 313 -26.23 16.58 -17.94
N VAL A 314 -25.25 17.07 -17.19
CA VAL A 314 -25.47 17.70 -15.86
C VAL A 314 -26.36 18.94 -15.96
N ARG A 315 -26.27 19.69 -17.07
CA ARG A 315 -27.15 20.83 -17.31
C ARG A 315 -28.58 20.38 -17.56
N GLU A 316 -28.80 19.33 -18.34
CA GLU A 316 -30.13 18.75 -18.62
C GLU A 316 -30.75 18.10 -17.38
N SER A 317 -29.93 17.54 -16.49
CA SER A 317 -30.39 16.87 -15.27
C SER A 317 -30.73 17.83 -14.11
N ARG A 318 -30.72 19.15 -14.33
CA ARG A 318 -31.00 20.14 -13.28
C ARG A 318 -32.50 20.25 -13.03
N GLU A 319 -32.95 19.77 -11.87
CA GLU A 319 -34.34 19.91 -11.41
C GLU A 319 -34.56 21.12 -10.48
N ALA A 320 -33.53 21.52 -9.72
CA ALA A 320 -33.66 22.60 -8.75
C ALA A 320 -33.69 23.99 -9.43
N PRO A 321 -34.53 24.92 -8.92
CA PRO A 321 -34.60 26.28 -9.45
C PRO A 321 -33.28 27.03 -9.26
N SER A 322 -33.01 27.98 -10.16
CA SER A 322 -31.80 28.81 -10.08
C SER A 322 -31.88 29.80 -8.93
N VAL A 323 -30.80 29.89 -8.14
CA VAL A 323 -30.63 30.92 -7.10
C VAL A 323 -30.42 32.33 -7.68
N ALA A 324 -30.25 32.46 -8.99
CA ALA A 324 -30.01 33.76 -9.63
C ALA A 324 -31.16 34.75 -9.38
N ALA A 325 -32.42 34.28 -9.37
CA ALA A 325 -33.57 35.14 -9.12
C ALA A 325 -33.52 35.79 -7.73
N ASP A 326 -33.11 35.01 -6.71
CA ASP A 326 -32.96 35.49 -5.33
C ASP A 326 -31.88 36.58 -5.23
N TYR A 327 -30.72 36.37 -5.86
CA TYR A 327 -29.66 37.39 -5.89
C TYR A 327 -30.11 38.66 -6.62
N LEU A 328 -30.83 38.55 -7.73
CA LEU A 328 -31.31 39.72 -8.47
C LEU A 328 -32.27 40.57 -7.64
N THR A 329 -33.16 39.96 -6.88
CA THR A 329 -34.13 40.70 -6.05
C THR A 329 -33.49 41.31 -4.82
N ARG A 330 -32.47 40.67 -4.24
CA ARG A 330 -31.86 41.11 -2.96
C ARG A 330 -30.68 42.06 -3.12
N SER A 331 -30.06 42.13 -4.30
CA SER A 331 -28.79 42.87 -4.49
C SER A 331 -28.88 44.37 -4.19
N VAL A 332 -29.96 45.03 -4.63
CA VAL A 332 -30.14 46.47 -4.37
C VAL A 332 -30.66 46.70 -2.96
N ASP A 333 -31.64 45.92 -2.53
CA ASP A 333 -32.35 46.14 -1.27
C ASP A 333 -31.51 45.80 -0.04
N GLU A 334 -30.72 44.71 -0.09
CA GLU A 334 -29.92 44.24 1.05
C GLU A 334 -28.46 44.72 1.01
N ALA A 335 -27.87 44.86 -0.18
CA ALA A 335 -26.45 45.20 -0.35
C ALA A 335 -26.20 46.55 -1.04
N GLY A 336 -27.27 47.25 -1.48
CA GLY A 336 -27.15 48.61 -2.02
C GLY A 336 -26.48 48.70 -3.40
N GLY A 337 -26.28 47.59 -4.12
CA GLY A 337 -25.51 47.54 -5.35
C GLY A 337 -26.31 47.09 -6.57
N ALA A 338 -26.22 47.84 -7.67
CA ALA A 338 -26.84 47.47 -8.96
C ALA A 338 -25.98 46.49 -9.77
N ASN A 339 -24.66 46.43 -9.52
CA ASN A 339 -23.80 45.41 -10.11
C ASN A 339 -23.91 44.12 -9.28
N VAL A 340 -24.82 43.24 -9.70
CA VAL A 340 -25.15 41.98 -9.04
C VAL A 340 -23.93 41.05 -8.94
N VAL A 341 -23.02 41.05 -9.93
CA VAL A 341 -21.81 40.21 -9.88
C VAL A 341 -20.90 40.68 -8.75
N ASN A 342 -20.63 41.98 -8.68
CA ASN A 342 -19.80 42.55 -7.62
C ASN A 342 -20.44 42.36 -6.24
N VAL A 343 -21.75 42.56 -6.12
CA VAL A 343 -22.50 42.33 -4.86
C VAL A 343 -22.40 40.87 -4.42
N ILE A 344 -22.53 39.91 -5.34
CA ILE A 344 -22.36 38.49 -5.00
C ILE A 344 -20.95 38.24 -4.47
N LEU A 345 -19.92 38.77 -5.14
CA LEU A 345 -18.53 38.51 -4.76
C LEU A 345 -18.15 39.15 -3.43
N VAL A 346 -18.63 40.36 -3.13
CA VAL A 346 -18.17 41.12 -1.96
C VAL A 346 -19.08 40.94 -0.75
N ASP A 347 -20.40 40.87 -0.96
CA ASP A 347 -21.38 40.85 0.13
C ASP A 347 -21.91 39.42 0.37
N PHE A 348 -22.67 38.86 -0.58
CA PHE A 348 -23.33 37.57 -0.36
C PHE A 348 -22.35 36.40 -0.24
N ARG A 349 -21.23 36.45 -0.96
CA ARG A 349 -20.17 35.43 -0.98
C ARG A 349 -18.79 36.03 -0.72
N GLY A 350 -18.73 37.12 0.06
CA GLY A 350 -17.49 37.80 0.45
C GLY A 350 -16.40 36.89 1.02
N PHE A 351 -16.79 35.80 1.67
CA PHE A 351 -15.86 34.83 2.24
C PHE A 351 -15.04 34.08 1.16
N ASP A 352 -15.65 33.77 0.01
CA ASP A 352 -14.94 33.13 -1.10
C ASP A 352 -13.89 34.08 -1.68
N THR A 353 -14.24 35.36 -1.86
CA THR A 353 -13.33 36.42 -2.33
C THR A 353 -12.18 36.68 -1.36
N MET A 354 -12.43 36.65 -0.05
CA MET A 354 -11.36 36.70 0.97
C MET A 354 -10.40 35.52 0.82
N GLY A 355 -10.92 34.32 0.54
CA GLY A 355 -10.13 33.13 0.25
C GLY A 355 -9.26 33.29 -0.99
N GLU A 356 -9.82 33.79 -2.10
CA GLU A 356 -9.09 34.04 -3.34
C GLU A 356 -7.95 35.06 -3.16
N ILE A 357 -8.21 36.18 -2.49
CA ILE A 357 -7.19 37.20 -2.18
C ILE A 357 -6.08 36.59 -1.32
N THR A 358 -6.44 35.74 -0.35
CA THR A 358 -5.47 35.03 0.50
C THR A 358 -4.59 34.09 -0.34
N VAL A 359 -5.17 33.33 -1.27
CA VAL A 359 -4.42 32.46 -2.19
C VAL A 359 -3.45 33.27 -3.05
N LEU A 360 -3.90 34.40 -3.62
CA LEU A 360 -3.04 35.29 -4.41
C LEU A 360 -1.90 35.89 -3.58
N ALA A 361 -2.18 36.31 -2.35
CA ALA A 361 -1.16 36.81 -1.43
C ALA A 361 -0.10 35.74 -1.11
N ILE A 362 -0.53 34.50 -0.82
CA ILE A 362 0.37 33.37 -0.55
C ILE A 362 1.19 33.03 -1.80
N ALA A 363 0.57 33.01 -2.99
CA ALA A 363 1.27 32.76 -4.24
C ALA A 363 2.34 33.83 -4.51
N ALA A 364 2.01 35.11 -4.33
CA ALA A 364 2.95 36.21 -4.47
C ALA A 364 4.12 36.10 -3.50
N LEU A 365 3.86 35.82 -2.21
CA LEU A 365 4.90 35.59 -1.19
C LEU A 365 5.79 34.38 -1.54
N GLY A 366 5.18 33.30 -2.04
CA GLY A 366 5.89 32.11 -2.52
C GLY A 366 6.86 32.43 -3.65
N VAL A 367 6.40 33.18 -4.66
CA VAL A 367 7.25 33.63 -5.78
C VAL A 367 8.40 34.52 -5.29
N VAL A 368 8.12 35.49 -4.42
CA VAL A 368 9.16 36.36 -3.84
C VAL A 368 10.23 35.54 -3.10
N ASN A 369 9.81 34.54 -2.32
CA ASN A 369 10.74 33.66 -1.61
C ASN A 369 11.59 32.81 -2.56
N LEU A 370 10.99 32.23 -3.61
CA LEU A 370 11.73 31.47 -4.63
C LEU A 370 12.76 32.34 -5.35
N VAL A 371 12.40 33.56 -5.72
CA VAL A 371 13.33 34.51 -6.37
C VAL A 371 14.49 34.85 -5.43
N ARG A 372 14.22 35.18 -4.17
CA ARG A 372 15.27 35.47 -3.18
C ARG A 372 16.22 34.29 -2.96
N VAL A 373 15.69 33.07 -2.89
CA VAL A 373 16.53 31.86 -2.76
C VAL A 373 17.39 31.66 -4.02
N ALA A 374 16.81 31.81 -5.21
CA ALA A 374 17.54 31.69 -6.47
C ALA A 374 18.66 32.74 -6.59
N GLU A 375 18.41 33.99 -6.19
CA GLU A 375 19.42 35.06 -6.17
C GLU A 375 20.57 34.75 -5.20
N ARG A 376 20.26 34.28 -3.99
CA ARG A 376 21.28 33.86 -3.01
C ARG A 376 22.17 32.74 -3.56
N GLN A 377 21.57 31.73 -4.20
CA GLN A 377 22.32 30.63 -4.81
C GLN A 377 23.21 31.11 -5.97
N ARG A 378 22.72 32.03 -6.80
CA ARG A 378 23.53 32.65 -7.88
C ARG A 378 24.73 33.41 -7.32
N ARG A 379 24.52 34.23 -6.27
CA ARG A 379 25.60 34.97 -5.60
C ARG A 379 26.64 34.05 -4.94
N ALA A 380 26.19 32.97 -4.31
CA ALA A 380 27.09 31.98 -3.71
C ALA A 380 27.96 31.27 -4.78
N LYS A 381 27.36 30.90 -5.93
CA LYS A 381 28.10 30.32 -7.05
C LYS A 381 29.13 31.28 -7.64
N SER A 382 28.80 32.57 -7.79
CA SER A 382 29.76 33.57 -8.28
C SER A 382 30.91 33.83 -7.31
N ALA A 383 30.65 33.79 -5.99
CA ALA A 383 31.69 33.97 -4.97
C ALA A 383 32.62 32.75 -4.85
N GLY A 384 32.09 31.53 -5.02
CA GLY A 384 32.88 30.29 -4.99
C GLY A 384 33.72 30.03 -6.24
N SER A 385 33.41 30.69 -7.37
CA SER A 385 34.20 30.61 -8.61
C SER A 385 35.31 31.68 -8.69
N ALA A 386 35.36 32.61 -7.73
CA ALA A 386 36.37 33.66 -7.63
C ALA A 386 37.50 33.33 -6.62
N LYS A 387 37.41 32.17 -5.96
CA LYS A 387 38.50 31.51 -5.23
C LYS A 387 38.94 30.31 -6.06
#